data_AF-A0AAN9I3T9-F1
#
_entry.id   AF-A0AAN9I3T9-F1
#
_cell.length_a   1.000
_cell.length_b   1.000
_cell.length_c   1.000
_cell.angle_alpha   90.00
_cell.angle_beta   90.00
_cell.angle_gamma   90.00
#
_symmetry.space_group_name_H-M   'P 1'
#
loop_
_entity.id
_entity.type
_entity.pdbx_description
1 polymer ?
#
loop_
_entity_poly.entity_id
_entity_poly.type
_entity_poly.pdbx_seq_one_letter_code
_entity_poly.pdbx_strand_id
1 'polypeptide(L)'
;MKKNEERSSENHIMKKKMMLTKKKNISRLGGSGLSLDVFANAKSNNNHYNPSIIKKQREFYKNAKNVNKFKKLVKKQNQPSNPSLSQRLIENVNEAEEDMDKSDRRNRKNSALSLEELYKKKHEEIEKERMEREAALRVKKEEKENAEARRKAMREKMLKKTRKGQPVMKYRIEHLLETIQGSTKSAVDKKS
;
A
#
# COMPACT_ATOMS: atom_id res chain seq x y z
N MET A 1 43.78 0.75 -59.27
CA MET A 1 42.77 -0.12 -58.63
C MET A 1 42.42 0.41 -57.24
N LYS A 2 41.46 1.35 -57.09
CA LYS A 2 40.97 1.84 -55.77
C LYS A 2 39.58 2.50 -55.90
N LYS A 3 38.52 1.75 -56.23
CA LYS A 3 37.14 2.30 -56.33
C LYS A 3 36.05 1.46 -55.66
N ASN A 4 36.41 0.43 -54.89
CA ASN A 4 35.43 -0.55 -54.39
C ASN A 4 35.21 -0.53 -52.86
N GLU A 5 35.95 0.26 -52.08
CA GLU A 5 35.81 0.28 -50.60
C GLU A 5 34.75 1.26 -50.09
N GLU A 6 34.53 2.39 -50.78
CA GLU A 6 33.62 3.45 -50.32
C GLU A 6 32.13 3.07 -50.42
N ARG A 7 31.75 2.16 -51.33
CA ARG A 7 30.37 1.70 -51.47
C ARG A 7 29.90 0.79 -50.32
N SER A 8 30.83 0.15 -49.59
CA SER A 8 30.49 -0.75 -48.48
C SER A 8 30.14 0.02 -47.21
N SER A 9 30.87 1.12 -46.94
CA SER A 9 30.68 1.95 -45.75
C SER A 9 29.40 2.79 -45.82
N GLU A 10 29.05 3.35 -46.99
CA GLU A 10 27.79 4.09 -47.17
C GLU A 10 26.56 3.22 -46.95
N ASN A 11 26.56 1.99 -47.47
CA ASN A 11 25.48 1.03 -47.26
C ASN A 11 25.32 0.66 -45.78
N HIS A 12 26.42 0.53 -45.04
CA HIS A 12 26.38 0.30 -43.60
C HIS A 12 25.83 1.51 -42.82
N ILE A 13 26.19 2.74 -43.22
CA ILE A 13 25.70 3.98 -42.62
C ILE A 13 24.20 4.20 -42.90
N MET A 14 23.76 3.95 -44.14
CA MET A 14 22.34 4.02 -44.53
C MET A 14 21.50 2.97 -43.77
N LYS A 15 21.99 1.73 -43.65
CA LYS A 15 21.32 0.66 -42.89
C LYS A 15 21.23 1.00 -41.38
N LYS A 16 22.29 1.60 -40.82
CA LYS A 16 22.31 2.10 -39.42
C LYS A 16 21.33 3.27 -39.21
N LYS A 17 21.27 4.22 -40.15
CA LYS A 17 20.27 5.31 -40.14
C LYS A 17 18.84 4.78 -40.25
N MET A 18 18.56 3.81 -41.12
CA MET A 18 17.23 3.17 -41.23
C MET A 18 16.83 2.39 -39.97
N MET A 19 17.78 1.72 -39.29
CA MET A 19 17.49 1.09 -38.00
C MET A 19 17.18 2.12 -36.90
N LEU A 20 17.91 3.25 -36.87
CA LEU A 20 17.69 4.33 -35.92
C LEU A 20 16.33 5.02 -36.12
N THR A 21 15.87 5.21 -37.37
CA THR A 21 14.55 5.79 -37.65
C THR A 21 13.41 4.82 -37.36
N LYS A 22 13.56 3.52 -37.67
CA LYS A 22 12.57 2.49 -37.27
C LYS A 22 12.39 2.38 -35.75
N LYS A 23 13.48 2.49 -34.97
CA LYS A 23 13.40 2.49 -33.50
C LYS A 23 12.69 3.72 -32.91
N LYS A 24 12.85 4.90 -33.52
CA LYS A 24 12.20 6.16 -33.08
C LYS A 24 10.68 6.19 -33.36
N ASN A 25 10.20 5.42 -34.33
CA ASN A 25 8.77 5.37 -34.66
C ASN A 25 7.97 4.42 -33.74
N ILE A 26 8.62 3.43 -33.12
CA ILE A 26 7.99 2.53 -32.15
C ILE A 26 7.66 3.26 -30.83
N SER A 27 8.44 4.28 -30.45
CA SER A 27 8.18 5.06 -29.23
C SER A 27 6.97 5.99 -29.32
N ARG A 28 6.43 6.28 -30.52
CA ARG A 28 5.30 7.21 -30.70
C ARG A 28 3.92 6.56 -30.51
N LEU A 29 3.84 5.25 -30.44
CA LEU A 29 2.60 4.47 -30.23
C LEU A 29 2.50 3.83 -28.84
N GLY A 30 3.27 4.32 -27.86
CA GLY A 30 3.29 3.71 -26.52
C GLY A 30 4.20 2.49 -26.47
N GLY A 31 5.50 2.73 -26.56
CA GLY A 31 6.52 1.67 -26.58
C GLY A 31 6.40 0.69 -25.41
N SER A 32 6.44 -0.61 -25.77
CA SER A 32 6.43 -1.78 -24.89
C SER A 32 5.15 -1.95 -24.06
N GLY A 33 4.08 -2.40 -24.72
CA GLY A 33 3.00 -3.11 -24.04
C GLY A 33 3.54 -4.30 -23.24
N LEU A 34 2.73 -4.78 -22.28
CA LEU A 34 3.03 -5.98 -21.49
C LEU A 34 3.43 -7.12 -22.45
N SER A 35 4.44 -7.93 -22.08
CA SER A 35 4.84 -9.04 -22.92
C SER A 35 3.66 -9.97 -23.18
N LEU A 36 3.66 -10.65 -24.32
CA LEU A 36 2.59 -11.59 -24.68
C LEU A 36 2.34 -12.61 -23.56
N ASP A 37 3.42 -13.07 -22.92
CA ASP A 37 3.35 -13.96 -21.75
C ASP A 37 2.63 -13.33 -20.56
N VAL A 38 2.85 -12.04 -20.30
CA VAL A 38 2.16 -11.33 -19.21
C VAL A 38 0.70 -11.08 -19.56
N PHE A 39 0.38 -10.80 -20.82
CA PHE A 39 -1.00 -10.64 -21.27
C PHE A 39 -1.78 -11.97 -21.21
N ALA A 40 -1.18 -13.05 -21.69
CA ALA A 40 -1.74 -14.40 -21.63
C ALA A 40 -1.90 -14.88 -20.17
N ASN A 41 -0.92 -14.58 -19.32
CA ASN A 41 -0.95 -14.98 -17.91
C ASN A 41 -1.68 -13.99 -16.98
N ALA A 42 -2.21 -12.88 -17.50
CA ALA A 42 -2.95 -11.91 -16.70
C ALA A 42 -4.20 -12.52 -16.03
N LYS A 43 -4.77 -13.58 -16.62
CA LYS A 43 -5.93 -14.30 -16.09
C LYS A 43 -5.62 -15.69 -15.51
N SER A 44 -4.47 -16.27 -15.80
CA SER A 44 -4.11 -17.65 -15.40
C SER A 44 -3.34 -17.73 -14.08
N ASN A 45 -2.77 -16.61 -13.62
CA ASN A 45 -2.07 -16.60 -12.35
C ASN A 45 -3.07 -16.63 -11.19
N ASN A 46 -3.01 -17.71 -10.39
CA ASN A 46 -3.50 -17.75 -9.00
C ASN A 46 -2.62 -16.82 -8.13
N ASN A 47 -2.57 -15.54 -8.51
CA ASN A 47 -1.87 -14.50 -7.80
C ASN A 47 -2.69 -14.23 -6.54
N HIS A 48 -2.26 -14.84 -5.44
CA HIS A 48 -2.73 -14.52 -4.11
C HIS A 48 -2.45 -13.03 -3.89
N TYR A 49 -3.47 -12.21 -4.15
CA TYR A 49 -3.39 -10.77 -4.06
C TYR A 49 -3.10 -10.39 -2.61
N ASN A 50 -1.82 -10.17 -2.31
CA ASN A 50 -1.39 -9.73 -1.01
C ASN A 50 -1.08 -8.23 -1.08
N PRO A 51 -2.00 -7.36 -0.59
CA PRO A 51 -1.83 -5.92 -0.69
C PRO A 51 -0.60 -5.40 0.07
N SER A 52 -0.12 -6.14 1.09
CA SER A 52 1.07 -5.74 1.85
C SER A 52 2.37 -5.86 1.05
N ILE A 53 2.50 -6.92 0.24
CA ILE A 53 3.67 -7.15 -0.61
C ILE A 53 3.72 -6.10 -1.72
N ILE A 54 2.57 -5.80 -2.33
CA ILE A 54 2.46 -4.79 -3.38
C ILE A 54 2.82 -3.40 -2.85
N LYS A 55 2.34 -3.04 -1.65
CA LYS A 55 2.70 -1.77 -0.99
C LYS A 55 4.22 -1.67 -0.76
N LYS A 56 4.83 -2.72 -0.18
CA LYS A 56 6.29 -2.76 0.05
C LYS A 56 7.10 -2.60 -1.25
N GLN A 57 6.69 -3.28 -2.33
CA GLN A 57 7.37 -3.15 -3.63
C GLN A 57 7.25 -1.73 -4.21
N ARG A 58 6.05 -1.11 -4.13
CA ARG A 58 5.83 0.27 -4.58
C ARG A 58 6.69 1.26 -3.81
N GLU A 59 6.75 1.12 -2.49
CA GLU A 59 7.57 1.96 -1.62
C GLU A 59 9.06 1.80 -1.92
N PHE A 60 9.54 0.56 -2.04
CA PHE A 60 10.92 0.27 -2.42
C PHE A 60 11.30 0.95 -3.74
N TYR A 61 10.43 0.86 -4.75
CA TYR A 61 10.67 1.47 -6.05
C TYR A 61 10.67 3.00 -5.98
N LYS A 62 9.75 3.60 -5.22
CA LYS A 62 9.70 5.05 -4.97
C LYS A 62 10.98 5.54 -4.28
N ASN A 63 11.44 4.80 -3.27
CA ASN A 63 12.64 5.13 -2.53
C ASN A 63 13.89 5.00 -3.41
N ALA A 64 14.01 3.94 -4.19
CA ALA A 64 15.11 3.77 -5.14
C ALA A 64 15.18 4.92 -6.16
N LYS A 65 14.03 5.40 -6.67
CA LYS A 65 13.98 6.58 -7.54
C LYS A 65 14.52 7.83 -6.85
N ASN A 66 14.11 8.07 -5.61
CA ASN A 66 14.53 9.24 -4.84
C ASN A 66 16.04 9.20 -4.54
N VAL A 67 16.57 8.04 -4.12
CA VAL A 67 18.00 7.84 -3.89
C VAL A 67 18.79 8.07 -5.18
N ASN A 68 18.33 7.55 -6.32
CA ASN A 68 18.98 7.76 -7.60
C ASN A 68 18.94 9.23 -8.05
N LYS A 69 17.82 9.93 -7.81
CA LYS A 69 17.69 11.37 -8.06
C LYS A 69 18.70 12.16 -7.22
N PHE A 70 18.79 11.87 -5.93
CA PHE A 70 19.75 12.49 -5.02
C PHE A 70 21.20 12.22 -5.44
N LYS A 71 21.56 10.95 -5.70
CA LYS A 71 22.89 10.58 -6.19
C LYS A 71 23.27 11.32 -7.47
N LYS A 72 22.33 11.54 -8.39
CA LYS A 72 22.56 12.35 -9.60
C LYS A 72 22.82 13.82 -9.28
N LEU A 73 22.11 14.40 -8.33
CA LEU A 73 22.32 15.79 -7.89
C LEU A 73 23.69 15.95 -7.24
N VAL A 74 24.06 15.06 -6.31
CA VAL A 74 25.37 15.07 -5.65
C VAL A 74 26.50 14.90 -6.66
N LYS A 75 26.35 13.98 -7.62
CA LYS A 75 27.34 13.83 -8.72
C LYS A 75 27.49 15.10 -9.56
N LYS A 76 26.41 15.84 -9.79
CA LYS A 76 26.46 17.12 -10.52
C LYS A 76 27.14 18.22 -9.71
N GLN A 77 26.94 18.23 -8.39
CA GLN A 77 27.57 19.20 -7.49
C GLN A 77 29.08 18.96 -7.32
N ASN A 78 29.50 17.69 -7.32
CA ASN A 78 30.92 17.32 -7.15
C ASN A 78 31.72 17.32 -8.47
N GLN A 79 31.11 17.68 -9.60
CA GLN A 79 31.85 17.96 -10.83
C GLN A 79 32.39 19.40 -10.73
N PRO A 80 33.68 19.66 -11.04
CA PRO A 80 34.20 21.02 -11.12
C PRO A 80 33.39 21.77 -12.18
N SER A 81 32.62 22.75 -11.72
CA SER A 81 31.65 23.49 -12.51
C SER A 81 32.34 24.31 -13.61
N ASN A 82 31.99 24.02 -14.87
CA ASN A 82 31.75 25.10 -15.82
C ASN A 82 30.55 25.92 -15.27
N PRO A 83 30.71 27.23 -15.01
CA PRO A 83 29.77 28.06 -14.25
C PRO A 83 28.34 28.18 -14.84
N SER A 84 28.12 27.78 -16.09
CA SER A 84 26.83 27.94 -16.78
C SER A 84 25.70 27.05 -16.28
N LEU A 85 25.99 25.95 -15.58
CA LEU A 85 24.94 25.02 -15.09
C LEU A 85 24.40 25.38 -13.71
N SER A 86 25.22 26.01 -12.86
CA SER A 86 24.75 26.50 -11.55
C SER A 86 23.88 27.74 -11.71
N GLN A 87 24.20 28.60 -12.68
CA GLN A 87 23.43 29.80 -12.98
C GLN A 87 22.05 29.47 -13.57
N ARG A 88 21.93 28.48 -14.48
CA ARG A 88 20.63 27.97 -14.94
C ARG A 88 19.74 27.42 -13.84
N LEU A 89 20.30 26.88 -12.75
CA LEU A 89 19.50 26.34 -11.65
C LEU A 89 18.92 27.45 -10.76
N ILE A 90 19.58 28.60 -10.70
CA ILE A 90 19.16 29.79 -9.92
C ILE A 90 18.24 30.67 -10.76
N GLU A 91 18.54 30.87 -12.05
CA GLU A 91 17.69 31.62 -13.00
C GLU A 91 16.32 30.94 -13.20
N ASN A 92 16.25 29.60 -13.28
CA ASN A 92 14.96 28.89 -13.38
C ASN A 92 14.08 29.00 -12.11
N VAL A 93 14.64 29.44 -10.97
CA VAL A 93 13.87 29.67 -9.74
C VAL A 93 13.50 31.14 -9.59
N ASN A 94 14.35 32.07 -10.03
CA ASN A 94 14.14 33.51 -9.90
C ASN A 94 13.35 34.14 -11.07
N GLU A 95 13.49 33.67 -12.31
CA GLU A 95 12.72 34.18 -13.46
C GLU A 95 11.23 33.83 -13.38
N ALA A 96 10.84 32.85 -12.54
CA ALA A 96 9.45 32.48 -12.32
C ALA A 96 8.71 33.38 -11.30
N GLU A 97 9.41 34.31 -10.63
CA GLU A 97 8.81 35.18 -9.59
C GLU A 97 8.55 36.62 -10.04
N GLU A 98 9.21 37.14 -11.07
CA GLU A 98 9.14 38.59 -11.39
C GLU A 98 7.96 38.99 -12.29
N ASP A 99 7.28 38.04 -12.95
CA ASP A 99 6.20 38.34 -13.91
C ASP A 99 4.84 37.69 -13.53
N MET A 100 4.55 37.60 -12.23
CA MET A 100 3.26 37.07 -11.74
C MET A 100 2.31 38.20 -11.34
N ASP A 101 1.25 38.32 -12.13
CA ASP A 101 0.15 39.26 -11.98
C ASP A 101 -0.41 39.26 -10.53
N LYS A 102 -0.78 40.43 -9.99
CA LYS A 102 -1.19 40.57 -8.56
C LYS A 102 -2.45 39.74 -8.20
N SER A 103 -3.13 39.20 -9.19
CA SER A 103 -4.24 38.25 -9.10
C SER A 103 -3.77 36.83 -8.72
N ASP A 104 -2.69 36.34 -9.31
CA ASP A 104 -2.15 34.99 -9.04
C ASP A 104 -1.53 34.87 -7.64
N ARG A 105 -0.96 35.96 -7.12
CA ARG A 105 -0.44 36.00 -5.74
C ARG A 105 -1.56 35.88 -4.70
N ARG A 106 -2.80 36.32 -5.02
CA ARG A 106 -3.99 36.13 -4.16
C ARG A 106 -4.55 34.70 -4.28
N ASN A 107 -4.59 34.12 -5.48
CA ASN A 107 -5.01 32.73 -5.68
C ASN A 107 -4.06 31.71 -5.03
N ARG A 108 -2.74 31.93 -5.05
CA ARG A 108 -1.76 31.08 -4.35
C ARG A 108 -1.98 31.07 -2.84
N LYS A 109 -2.33 32.19 -2.22
CA LYS A 109 -2.64 32.27 -0.78
C LYS A 109 -3.89 31.48 -0.41
N ASN A 110 -4.92 31.51 -1.25
CA ASN A 110 -6.13 30.68 -1.05
C ASN A 110 -5.85 29.17 -1.28
N SER A 111 -4.93 28.81 -2.19
CA SER A 111 -4.51 27.41 -2.38
C SER A 111 -3.67 26.86 -1.21
N ALA A 112 -2.89 27.72 -0.55
CA ALA A 112 -2.09 27.33 0.62
C ALA A 112 -2.99 27.05 1.84
N LEU A 113 -4.06 27.83 2.01
CA LEU A 113 -5.10 27.56 3.02
C LEU A 113 -5.82 26.23 2.75
N SER A 114 -6.08 25.90 1.48
CA SER A 114 -6.65 24.61 1.07
C SER A 114 -5.76 23.41 1.42
N LEU A 115 -4.43 23.56 1.39
CA LEU A 115 -3.51 22.47 1.75
C LEU A 115 -3.57 22.16 3.25
N GLU A 116 -3.59 23.17 4.11
CA GLU A 116 -3.71 22.99 5.56
C GLU A 116 -5.05 22.33 5.93
N GLU A 117 -6.14 22.74 5.29
CA GLU A 117 -7.45 22.12 5.44
C GLU A 117 -7.46 20.66 5.00
N LEU A 118 -6.77 20.30 3.90
CA LEU A 118 -6.64 18.91 3.46
C LEU A 118 -5.86 18.06 4.46
N TYR A 119 -4.82 18.60 5.08
CA TYR A 119 -4.08 17.90 6.13
C TYR A 119 -4.93 17.67 7.38
N LYS A 120 -5.67 18.70 7.84
CA LYS A 120 -6.59 18.59 8.98
C LYS A 120 -7.66 17.53 8.73
N LYS A 121 -8.31 17.58 7.57
CA LYS A 121 -9.33 16.59 7.17
C LYS A 121 -8.78 15.16 7.14
N LYS A 122 -7.59 14.94 6.57
CA LYS A 122 -6.96 13.61 6.57
C LYS A 122 -6.64 13.10 7.97
N HIS A 123 -6.16 13.96 8.85
CA HIS A 123 -5.90 13.58 10.23
C HIS A 123 -7.19 13.19 10.96
N GLU A 124 -8.25 13.96 10.78
CA GLU A 124 -9.56 13.66 11.36
C GLU A 124 -10.13 12.32 10.87
N GLU A 125 -10.00 12.02 9.57
CA GLU A 125 -10.42 10.73 9.01
C GLU A 125 -9.64 9.55 9.60
N ILE A 126 -8.32 9.69 9.74
CA ILE A 126 -7.46 8.65 10.33
C ILE A 126 -7.81 8.42 11.80
N GLU A 127 -8.04 9.48 12.57
CA GLU A 127 -8.41 9.36 13.99
C GLU A 127 -9.81 8.76 14.16
N LYS A 128 -10.77 9.10 13.29
CA LYS A 128 -12.09 8.44 13.27
C LYS A 128 -11.97 6.95 12.95
N GLU A 129 -11.18 6.58 11.96
CA GLU A 129 -10.96 5.16 11.60
C GLU A 129 -10.27 4.40 12.75
N ARG A 130 -9.36 5.03 13.49
CA ARG A 130 -8.74 4.45 14.69
C ARG A 130 -9.78 4.21 15.78
N MET A 131 -10.62 5.20 16.07
CA MET A 131 -11.68 5.10 17.07
C MET A 131 -12.69 4.00 16.73
N GLU A 132 -13.12 3.89 15.48
CA GLU A 132 -14.03 2.83 15.03
C GLU A 132 -13.40 1.44 15.15
N ARG A 133 -12.12 1.30 14.77
CA ARG A 133 -11.39 0.03 14.94
C ARG A 133 -11.25 -0.35 16.41
N GLU A 134 -10.90 0.60 17.27
CA GLU A 134 -10.78 0.37 18.70
C GLU A 134 -12.12 -0.03 19.33
N ALA A 135 -13.22 0.62 18.94
CA ALA A 135 -14.56 0.25 19.38
C ALA A 135 -14.92 -1.18 18.96
N ALA A 136 -14.69 -1.54 17.69
CA ALA A 136 -14.93 -2.89 17.19
C ALA A 136 -14.08 -3.95 17.91
N LEU A 137 -12.82 -3.62 18.24
CA LEU A 137 -11.95 -4.50 19.01
C LEU A 137 -12.40 -4.66 20.46
N ARG A 138 -12.89 -3.60 21.10
CA ARG A 138 -13.43 -3.66 22.47
C ARG A 138 -14.65 -4.56 22.55
N VAL A 139 -15.61 -4.40 21.62
CA VAL A 139 -16.80 -5.27 21.56
C VAL A 139 -16.40 -6.74 21.40
N LYS A 140 -15.50 -7.05 20.47
CA LYS A 140 -15.00 -8.43 20.29
C LYS A 140 -14.26 -8.97 21.52
N LYS A 141 -13.56 -8.11 22.25
CA LYS A 141 -12.85 -8.49 23.47
C LYS A 141 -13.84 -8.82 24.59
N GLU A 142 -14.86 -7.99 24.76
CA GLU A 142 -15.93 -8.19 25.74
C GLU A 142 -16.73 -9.46 25.45
N GLU A 143 -17.07 -9.74 24.19
CA GLU A 143 -17.72 -11.00 23.80
C GLU A 143 -16.88 -12.23 24.16
N LYS A 144 -15.56 -12.16 23.93
CA LYS A 144 -14.62 -13.24 24.29
C LYS A 144 -14.54 -13.42 25.80
N GLU A 145 -14.42 -12.33 26.56
CA GLU A 145 -14.34 -12.36 28.01
C GLU A 145 -15.64 -12.92 28.62
N ASN A 146 -16.80 -12.51 28.10
CA ASN A 146 -18.09 -13.06 28.52
C ASN A 146 -18.21 -14.55 28.21
N ALA A 147 -17.76 -15.00 27.04
CA ALA A 147 -17.75 -16.42 26.70
C ALA A 147 -16.78 -17.22 27.58
N GLU A 148 -15.62 -16.67 27.90
CA GLU A 148 -14.63 -17.27 28.79
C GLU A 148 -15.14 -17.32 30.24
N ALA A 149 -15.76 -16.25 30.74
CA ALA A 149 -16.39 -16.20 32.06
C ALA A 149 -17.48 -17.28 32.19
N ARG A 150 -18.33 -17.44 31.18
CA ARG A 150 -19.32 -18.54 31.11
C ARG A 150 -18.64 -19.90 31.18
N ARG A 151 -17.59 -20.14 30.38
CA ARG A 151 -16.83 -21.40 30.39
C ARG A 151 -16.20 -21.67 31.76
N LYS A 152 -15.61 -20.65 32.38
CA LYS A 152 -14.95 -20.75 33.69
C LYS A 152 -15.95 -21.06 34.80
N ALA A 153 -17.11 -20.39 34.81
CA ALA A 153 -18.18 -20.65 35.77
C ALA A 153 -18.69 -22.10 35.67
N MET A 154 -18.94 -22.60 34.45
CA MET A 154 -19.33 -24.00 34.21
C MET A 154 -18.25 -24.96 34.69
N ARG A 155 -16.98 -24.68 34.37
CA ARG A 155 -15.83 -25.49 34.80
C ARG A 155 -15.71 -25.49 36.32
N GLU A 156 -15.91 -24.35 36.97
CA GLU A 156 -15.81 -24.22 38.42
C GLU A 156 -16.84 -25.11 39.13
N LYS A 157 -18.11 -25.09 38.70
CA LYS A 157 -19.16 -25.99 39.24
C LYS A 157 -18.73 -27.46 39.15
N MET A 158 -18.14 -27.89 38.02
CA MET A 158 -17.69 -29.27 37.81
C MET A 158 -16.41 -29.65 38.56
N LEU A 159 -15.56 -28.67 38.90
CA LEU A 159 -14.27 -28.87 39.55
C LEU A 159 -14.30 -28.60 41.06
N LYS A 160 -15.46 -28.29 41.66
CA LYS A 160 -15.60 -28.23 43.13
C LYS A 160 -15.19 -29.58 43.73
N LYS A 161 -14.29 -29.54 44.72
CA LYS A 161 -13.72 -30.72 45.40
C LYS A 161 -14.12 -30.73 46.88
N THR A 162 -14.25 -31.93 47.44
CA THR A 162 -14.40 -32.17 48.87
C THR A 162 -13.07 -31.93 49.58
N ARG A 163 -13.07 -31.96 50.92
CA ARG A 163 -11.85 -31.84 51.75
C ARG A 163 -10.75 -32.86 51.37
N LYS A 164 -11.12 -34.03 50.85
CA LYS A 164 -10.19 -35.08 50.39
C LYS A 164 -9.81 -34.97 48.90
N GLY A 165 -10.21 -33.89 48.22
CA GLY A 165 -9.87 -33.65 46.82
C GLY A 165 -10.76 -34.37 45.79
N GLN A 166 -11.70 -35.21 46.23
CA GLN A 166 -12.66 -35.86 45.35
C GLN A 166 -13.69 -34.84 44.84
N PRO A 167 -14.12 -34.89 43.58
CA PRO A 167 -15.12 -33.97 43.08
C PRO A 167 -16.46 -34.10 43.80
N VAL A 168 -17.10 -32.97 44.10
CA VAL A 168 -18.41 -32.94 44.76
C VAL A 168 -19.49 -33.31 43.74
N MET A 169 -20.07 -34.51 43.85
CA MET A 169 -21.06 -35.01 42.90
C MET A 169 -22.33 -34.14 42.82
N LYS A 170 -22.74 -33.49 43.92
CA LYS A 170 -23.91 -32.60 43.97
C LYS A 170 -23.90 -31.57 42.82
N TYR A 171 -22.82 -30.77 42.72
CA TYR A 171 -22.72 -29.71 41.72
C TYR A 171 -22.53 -30.23 40.29
N ARG A 172 -21.92 -31.41 40.12
CA ARG A 172 -21.77 -32.06 38.81
C ARG A 172 -23.10 -32.55 38.27
N ILE A 173 -23.86 -33.27 39.09
CA ILE A 173 -25.17 -33.80 38.72
C ILE A 173 -26.13 -32.65 38.43
N GLU A 174 -26.18 -31.63 39.29
CA GLU A 174 -26.99 -30.43 39.08
C GLU A 174 -26.70 -29.76 37.72
N HIS A 175 -25.43 -29.57 37.38
CA HIS A 175 -25.05 -28.98 36.10
C HIS A 175 -25.41 -29.87 34.89
N LEU A 176 -25.24 -31.19 34.99
CA LEU A 176 -25.64 -32.13 33.94
C LEU A 176 -27.16 -32.09 33.71
N LEU A 177 -27.95 -32.07 34.78
CA LEU A 177 -29.40 -31.97 34.73
C LEU A 177 -29.85 -30.63 34.12
N GLU A 178 -29.24 -29.51 34.54
CA GLU A 178 -29.48 -28.17 33.98
C GLU A 178 -29.20 -28.13 32.47
N THR A 179 -28.12 -28.77 32.02
CA THR A 179 -27.74 -28.84 30.60
C THR A 179 -28.73 -29.66 29.78
N ILE A 180 -29.17 -30.81 30.32
CA ILE A 180 -30.19 -31.65 29.66
C ILE A 180 -31.50 -30.87 29.56
N GLN A 181 -31.98 -30.26 30.64
CA GLN A 181 -33.23 -29.49 30.65
C GLN A 181 -33.17 -28.25 29.75
N GLY A 182 -32.03 -27.55 29.72
CA GLY A 182 -31.82 -26.42 28.80
C GLY A 182 -31.85 -26.86 27.34
N SER A 183 -31.24 -28.01 27.03
CA SER A 183 -31.23 -28.55 25.66
C SER A 183 -32.64 -28.94 25.20
N THR A 184 -33.45 -29.58 26.05
CA THR A 184 -34.82 -29.98 25.71
C THR A 184 -35.72 -28.77 25.51
N LYS A 185 -35.65 -27.74 26.38
CA LYS A 185 -36.39 -26.48 26.22
C LYS A 185 -36.03 -25.78 24.90
N SER A 186 -34.72 -25.63 24.62
CA SER A 186 -34.26 -25.00 23.37
C SER A 186 -34.66 -25.76 22.10
N ALA A 187 -34.88 -27.08 22.19
CA ALA A 187 -35.32 -27.90 21.07
C ALA A 187 -36.84 -27.80 20.84
N VAL A 188 -37.62 -27.55 21.89
CA VAL A 188 -39.07 -27.29 21.80
C VAL A 188 -39.34 -25.92 21.19
N ASP A 189 -38.60 -24.90 21.63
CA ASP A 189 -38.76 -23.52 21.14
C ASP A 189 -38.41 -23.37 19.64
N LYS A 190 -37.53 -24.23 19.10
CA LYS A 190 -37.15 -24.23 17.67
C LYS A 190 -38.16 -24.96 16.77
N LYS A 191 -39.09 -25.73 17.34
CA LYS A 191 -40.12 -26.47 16.60
C LYS A 191 -41.47 -25.72 16.56
N SER A 192 -41.58 -24.61 17.28
CA SER A 192 -42.74 -23.71 17.29
C SER A 192 -42.47 -22.52 16.37
#